data_AF-A0A4V3GBX7-F1
#
_entry.id   AF-A0A4V3GBX7-F1
#
_cell.length_a   1.000
_cell.length_b   1.000
_cell.length_c   1.000
_cell.angle_alpha   90.00
_cell.angle_beta   90.00
_cell.angle_gamma   90.00
#
_symmetry.space_group_name_H-M   'P 1'
#
loop_
_entity.id
_entity.type
_entity.pdbx_description
1 polymer ?
#
loop_
_entity_poly.entity_id
_entity_poly.type
_entity_poly.pdbx_seq_one_letter_code
_entity_poly.pdbx_strand_id
1 'polypeptide(L)'
;MIGILFIYWIWKAFSNLAIEYDKNKWTYFLIGLGSYYGATLAAGIIYGFSVVLISGVDGLDDEDYNSTGWNLLFVLLGGLVCYGVYRFLERKLEKERELQRKEGIESIGVTEEN
;
A
#
# COMPACT_ATOMS: atom_id res chain seq x y z
N MET A 1 18.27 -9.83 4.98
CA MET A 1 18.40 -8.35 4.92
C MET A 1 17.95 -7.80 3.55
N ILE A 2 16.73 -8.15 3.11
CA ILE A 2 16.16 -7.69 1.82
C ILE A 2 15.29 -6.43 2.00
N GLY A 3 14.92 -6.09 3.25
CA GLY A 3 14.01 -4.98 3.55
C GLY A 3 14.45 -3.62 3.00
N ILE A 4 15.75 -3.34 2.96
CA ILE A 4 16.28 -2.07 2.41
C ILE A 4 16.00 -1.97 0.90
N LEU A 5 16.09 -3.09 0.17
CA LEU A 5 15.77 -3.12 -1.26
C LEU A 5 14.28 -2.82 -1.49
N PHE A 6 13.39 -3.36 -0.66
CA PHE A 6 11.97 -3.07 -0.74
C PHE A 6 11.65 -1.60 -0.47
N ILE A 7 12.31 -0.98 0.51
CA ILE A 7 12.10 0.46 0.79
C ILE A 7 12.47 1.31 -0.42
N TYR A 8 13.58 1.02 -1.11
CA TYR A 8 13.94 1.74 -2.33
C TYR A 8 12.88 1.60 -3.44
N TRP A 9 12.34 0.39 -3.63
CA TRP A 9 11.31 0.14 -4.65
C TRP A 9 9.99 0.83 -4.30
N ILE A 10 9.59 0.79 -3.03
CA ILE A 10 8.41 1.50 -2.52
C ILE A 10 8.58 3.01 -2.72
N TRP A 11 9.74 3.56 -2.34
CA TRP A 11 10.06 4.96 -2.58
C TRP A 11 9.93 5.32 -4.05
N LYS A 12 10.60 4.57 -4.93
CA LYS A 12 10.60 4.82 -6.37
C LYS A 12 9.20 4.76 -6.95
N ALA A 13 8.43 3.69 -6.66
CA ALA A 13 7.10 3.50 -7.23
C ALA A 13 6.11 4.58 -6.76
N PHE A 14 5.99 4.78 -5.44
CA PHE A 14 4.98 5.69 -4.88
C PHE A 14 5.34 7.17 -5.07
N SER A 15 6.63 7.52 -5.05
CA SER A 15 7.06 8.90 -5.34
C SER A 15 6.82 9.25 -6.81
N ASN A 16 7.12 8.33 -7.74
CA ASN A 16 6.86 8.55 -9.16
C ASN A 16 5.37 8.69 -9.43
N LEU A 17 4.53 7.85 -8.81
CA LEU A 17 3.08 7.95 -8.89
C LEU A 17 2.61 9.32 -8.39
N ALA A 18 3.12 9.81 -7.26
CA ALA A 18 2.77 11.15 -6.78
C ALA A 18 3.17 12.26 -7.75
N ILE A 19 4.40 12.19 -8.30
CA ILE A 19 4.92 13.20 -9.23
C ILE A 19 4.10 13.23 -10.52
N GLU A 20 3.69 12.07 -11.06
CA GLU A 20 2.91 11.97 -12.28
C GLU A 20 1.53 12.67 -12.18
N TYR A 21 0.95 12.68 -10.98
CA TYR A 21 -0.37 13.26 -10.72
C TYR A 21 -0.32 14.55 -9.89
N ASP A 22 0.83 15.23 -9.86
CA ASP A 22 1.06 16.49 -9.15
C ASP A 22 0.64 16.44 -7.66
N LYS A 23 0.94 15.32 -6.99
CA LYS A 23 0.69 15.10 -5.56
C LYS A 23 2.00 15.13 -4.76
N ASN A 24 1.88 15.24 -3.44
CA ASN A 24 3.04 15.24 -2.54
C ASN A 24 3.72 13.86 -2.46
N LYS A 25 4.97 13.80 -2.92
CA LYS A 25 5.82 12.59 -2.90
C LYS A 25 5.93 11.92 -1.53
N TRP A 26 6.06 12.70 -0.46
CA TRP A 26 6.28 12.18 0.89
C TRP A 26 5.05 11.47 1.43
N THR A 27 3.86 12.01 1.16
CA THR A 27 2.60 11.41 1.56
C THR A 27 2.43 10.03 0.91
N TYR A 28 2.67 9.92 -0.40
CA TYR A 28 2.54 8.66 -1.12
C TYR A 28 3.61 7.65 -0.71
N PHE A 29 4.84 8.09 -0.50
CA PHE A 29 5.88 7.24 0.05
C PHE A 29 5.48 6.64 1.40
N LEU A 30 4.97 7.47 2.33
CA LEU A 30 4.52 7.00 3.64
C LEU A 30 3.31 6.06 3.54
N ILE A 31 2.39 6.28 2.59
CA ILE A 31 1.29 5.34 2.32
C ILE A 31 1.84 4.00 1.83
N GLY A 32 2.79 4.00 0.90
CA GLY A 32 3.43 2.78 0.41
C GLY A 32 4.16 2.03 1.52
N LEU A 33 4.96 2.75 2.32
CA LEU A 33 5.69 2.20 3.45
C LEU A 33 4.74 1.63 4.51
N GLY A 34 3.70 2.40 4.86
CA GLY A 34 2.66 1.99 5.79
C GLY A 34 1.85 0.80 5.29
N SER A 35 1.60 0.69 3.98
CA SER A 35 0.89 -0.46 3.42
C SER A 35 1.71 -1.76 3.52
N TYR A 36 3.02 -1.71 3.27
CA TYR A 36 3.88 -2.90 3.35
C TYR A 36 4.07 -3.37 4.80
N TYR A 37 4.52 -2.47 5.69
CA TYR A 37 4.76 -2.81 7.09
C TYR A 37 3.47 -3.00 7.87
N GLY A 38 2.44 -2.20 7.58
CA GLY A 38 1.11 -2.34 8.17
C GLY A 38 0.46 -3.66 7.80
N ALA A 39 0.56 -4.10 6.55
CA ALA A 39 0.07 -5.43 6.14
C ALA A 39 0.83 -6.56 6.82
N THR A 40 2.16 -6.43 6.93
CA THR A 40 3.01 -7.43 7.59
C THR A 40 2.64 -7.57 9.07
N LEU A 41 2.47 -6.44 9.76
CA LEU A 41 2.06 -6.40 11.16
C LEU A 41 0.63 -6.93 11.34
N ALA A 42 -0.31 -6.52 10.48
CA ALA A 42 -1.69 -7.00 10.52
C ALA A 42 -1.75 -8.52 10.29
N ALA A 43 -0.98 -9.04 9.34
CA ALA A 43 -0.90 -10.48 9.09
C ALA A 43 -0.34 -11.25 10.29
N GLY A 44 0.68 -10.71 10.96
CA GLY A 44 1.20 -11.28 12.20
C GLY A 44 0.17 -11.32 13.32
N ILE A 45 -0.60 -10.24 13.51
CA ILE A 45 -1.69 -10.18 14.49
C ILE A 45 -2.80 -11.19 14.15
N ILE A 46 -3.25 -11.22 12.89
CA ILE A 46 -4.30 -12.14 12.43
C ILE A 46 -3.85 -13.59 12.64
N TYR A 47 -2.60 -13.91 12.31
CA TYR A 47 -2.04 -15.24 12.49
C TYR A 47 -1.98 -15.63 13.96
N GLY A 48 -1.40 -14.79 14.83
CA GLY A 48 -1.33 -15.05 16.27
C GLY A 48 -2.72 -15.22 16.89
N PHE A 49 -3.69 -14.38 16.50
CA PHE A 49 -5.07 -14.52 16.94
C PHE A 49 -5.70 -15.83 16.46
N SER A 50 -5.44 -16.24 15.22
CA SER A 50 -5.94 -17.49 14.65
C SER A 50 -5.39 -18.71 15.40
N VAL A 51 -4.12 -18.69 15.80
CA VAL A 51 -3.52 -19.75 16.62
C VAL A 51 -4.21 -19.85 17.97
N VAL A 52 -4.42 -18.72 18.66
CA VAL A 52 -5.11 -18.70 19.95
C VAL A 52 -6.54 -19.26 19.86
N LEU A 53 -7.26 -18.96 18.78
CA LEU A 53 -8.62 -19.47 18.58
C LEU A 53 -8.68 -20.98 18.33
N ILE A 54 -7.68 -21.55 17.67
CA ILE A 54 -7.68 -22.96 17.26
C ILE A 54 -7.06 -23.85 18.33
N SER A 55 -5.93 -23.42 18.89
CA SER A 55 -5.08 -24.24 19.77
C SER A 55 -5.04 -23.73 21.20
N GLY A 56 -5.75 -22.64 21.51
CA GLY A 56 -5.66 -21.97 22.81
C GLY A 56 -4.36 -21.18 22.97
N VAL A 57 -4.16 -20.61 24.16
CA VAL A 57 -2.98 -19.80 24.49
C VAL A 57 -1.68 -20.61 24.44
N ASP A 58 -1.73 -21.91 24.72
CA ASP A 58 -0.58 -22.81 24.67
C ASP A 58 -0.03 -23.03 23.25
N GLY A 59 -0.86 -22.77 22.22
CA GLY A 59 -0.41 -22.79 20.83
C GLY A 59 0.59 -21.70 20.49
N LEU A 60 0.71 -20.64 21.30
CA LEU A 60 1.67 -19.55 21.11
C LEU A 60 3.11 -19.91 21.51
N ASP A 61 3.34 -21.06 22.13
CA ASP A 61 4.67 -21.50 22.62
C ASP A 61 5.46 -22.31 21.58
N ASP A 62 4.97 -22.34 20.33
CA ASP A 62 5.60 -23.08 19.24
C ASP A 62 6.94 -22.43 18.80
N GLU A 63 8.06 -23.15 18.88
CA GLU A 63 9.38 -22.57 18.57
C GLU A 63 9.57 -22.24 17.07
N ASP A 64 8.67 -22.70 16.19
CA ASP A 64 8.80 -22.60 14.74
C ASP A 64 8.25 -21.28 14.14
N TYR A 65 7.87 -20.30 14.96
CA TYR A 65 7.36 -18.99 14.51
C TYR A 65 8.34 -18.21 13.63
N ASN A 66 9.64 -18.46 13.78
CA ASN A 66 10.67 -17.77 13.01
C ASN A 66 11.23 -18.63 11.85
N SER A 67 10.45 -19.58 11.36
CA SER A 67 10.87 -20.37 10.20
C SER A 67 11.04 -19.48 8.96
N THR A 68 11.97 -19.87 8.08
CA THR A 68 12.21 -19.18 6.80
C THR A 68 10.94 -19.15 5.93
N GLY A 69 10.08 -20.17 6.04
CA GLY A 69 8.82 -20.26 5.30
C GLY A 69 7.83 -19.18 5.72
N TRP A 70 7.64 -18.98 7.03
CA TRP A 70 6.78 -17.92 7.55
C TRP A 70 7.27 -16.53 7.16
N ASN A 71 8.58 -16.29 7.31
CA ASN A 71 9.20 -15.02 6.91
C ASN A 71 8.98 -14.71 5.41
N LEU A 72 9.13 -15.70 4.54
CA LEU A 72 8.88 -15.52 3.10
C LEU A 72 7.40 -15.24 2.81
N LEU A 73 6.48 -15.94 3.46
CA LEU A 73 5.04 -15.69 3.32
C LEU A 73 4.66 -14.27 3.71
N PHE A 74 5.13 -13.78 4.86
CA PHE A 74 4.83 -12.41 5.31
C PHE A 74 5.40 -11.35 4.37
N VAL A 75 6.61 -11.56 3.84
CA VAL A 75 7.21 -10.65 2.84
C VAL A 75 6.37 -10.62 1.56
N LEU A 76 5.93 -11.79 1.07
CA LEU A 76 5.09 -11.88 -0.13
C LEU A 76 3.72 -11.22 0.08
N LEU A 77 3.09 -11.46 1.23
CA LEU A 77 1.80 -10.83 1.59
C LEU A 77 1.94 -9.31 1.70
N GLY A 78 2.96 -8.82 2.39
CA GLY A 78 3.25 -7.39 2.50
C GLY A 78 3.47 -6.75 1.12
N GLY A 79 4.22 -7.43 0.24
CA GLY A 79 4.44 -7.00 -1.14
C GLY A 79 3.17 -6.96 -1.97
N LEU A 80 2.32 -7.98 -1.85
CA LEU A 80 1.04 -8.08 -2.58
C LEU A 80 0.08 -6.98 -2.15
N VAL A 81 -0.08 -6.76 -0.84
CA VAL A 81 -0.92 -5.68 -0.32
C VAL A 81 -0.38 -4.31 -0.75
N CYS A 82 0.94 -4.10 -0.67
CA CYS A 82 1.58 -2.88 -1.15
C CYS A 82 1.31 -2.61 -2.64
N TYR A 83 1.42 -3.66 -3.47
CA TYR A 83 1.06 -3.58 -4.89
C TYR A 83 -0.43 -3.27 -5.10
N GLY A 84 -1.32 -3.89 -4.31
CA GLY A 84 -2.76 -3.62 -4.35
C GLY A 84 -3.09 -2.16 -4.02
N VAL A 85 -2.43 -1.60 -2.99
CA VAL A 85 -2.56 -0.19 -2.61
C VAL A 85 -2.04 0.73 -3.71
N TYR A 86 -0.88 0.42 -4.31
CA TYR A 86 -0.35 1.16 -5.45
C TYR A 86 -1.37 1.22 -6.59
N ARG A 87 -1.90 0.07 -7.01
CA ARG A 87 -2.85 -0.03 -8.13
C ARG A 87 -4.18 0.66 -7.83
N PHE A 88 -4.61 0.64 -6.57
CA PHE A 88 -5.79 1.36 -6.13
C PHE A 88 -5.61 2.88 -6.23
N LEU A 89 -4.47 3.40 -5.76
CA LEU A 89 -4.13 4.83 -5.83
C LEU A 89 -4.00 5.31 -7.27
N GLU A 90 -3.32 4.53 -8.12
CA GLU A 90 -3.18 4.83 -9.55
C GLU A 90 -4.54 5.01 -10.23
N ARG A 91 -5.44 4.02 -10.07
CA ARG A 91 -6.81 4.11 -10.63
C ARG A 91 -7.61 5.28 -10.06
N LYS A 92 -7.41 5.62 -8.78
CA LYS A 92 -8.09 6.75 -8.15
C LYS A 92 -7.61 8.07 -8.76
N LEU A 93 -6.30 8.22 -8.92
CA LEU A 93 -5.67 9.41 -9.48
C LEU A 93 -5.98 9.60 -10.97
N GLU A 94 -6.01 8.51 -11.74
CA GLU A 94 -6.47 8.52 -13.14
C GLU A 94 -7.89 9.11 -13.24
N LYS A 95 -8.82 8.63 -12.41
CA LYS A 95 -10.19 9.14 -12.37
C LYS A 95 -10.26 10.61 -11.95
N GLU A 96 -9.49 11.02 -10.96
CA GLU A 96 -9.40 12.44 -10.56
C GLU A 96 -8.93 13.32 -11.72
N ARG A 97 -7.90 12.90 -12.45
CA ARG A 97 -7.35 13.63 -13.61
C ARG A 97 -8.35 13.72 -14.77
N GLU A 98 -9.10 12.66 -15.03
CA GLU A 98 -10.14 12.65 -16.06
C GLU A 98 -11.32 13.57 -15.71
N LEU A 99 -11.73 13.61 -14.44
CA LEU A 99 -12.79 14.49 -13.97
C LEU A 99 -12.39 15.96 -14.11
N GLN A 100 -11.18 16.32 -13.65
CA GLN A 100 -10.66 17.68 -13.80
C GLN A 100 -10.60 18.13 -15.27
N ARG A 101 -10.25 17.22 -16.19
CA ARG A 101 -10.26 17.52 -17.62
C ARG A 101 -11.67 17.80 -18.13
N LYS A 102 -12.69 17.04 -17.70
CA LYS A 102 -14.08 17.24 -18.14
C LYS A 102 -14.64 18.56 -17.61
N GLU A 103 -14.46 18.84 -16.32
CA GLU A 103 -14.88 20.11 -15.70
C GLU A 103 -14.19 21.32 -16.35
N GLY A 104 -12.89 21.19 -16.66
CA GLY A 104 -12.14 22.22 -17.36
C GLY A 104 -12.59 22.46 -18.81
N ILE A 105 -13.26 21.51 -19.46
CA ILE A 105 -13.82 21.70 -20.81
C ILE A 105 -15.20 22.37 -20.73
N GLU A 106 -16.03 22.00 -19.76
CA GLU A 106 -17.34 22.62 -19.54
C GLU A 106 -17.23 24.11 -19.14
N SER A 107 -16.18 24.50 -18.42
CA SER A 107 -15.96 25.89 -18.01
C SER A 107 -15.50 26.83 -19.13
N ILE A 108 -14.96 26.33 -20.24
CA ILE A 108 -14.50 27.14 -21.39
C ILE A 108 -15.70 27.71 -22.18
N GLY A 109 -16.89 27.13 -22.05
CA GLY A 109 -18.12 27.62 -22.68
C GLY A 109 -18.86 28.70 -21.88
N VAL A 110 -18.41 29.03 -20.67
CA VAL A 110 -19.05 30.00 -19.76
C VAL A 110 -18.26 31.31 -19.72
N THR A 111 -17.71 31.74 -20.86
CA THR A 111 -17.12 33.08 -20.95
C THR A 111 -18.22 34.10 -20.72
N GLU A 112 -18.14 34.80 -19.59
CA GLU A 112 -19.07 35.80 -19.12
C GLU A 112 -19.35 36.84 -20.21
N GLU A 113 -20.60 36.88 -20.66
CA GLU A 113 -21.21 38.04 -21.29
C GLU A 113 -21.47 39.06 -20.17
N ASN A 114 -20.54 40.00 -19.95
CA ASN A 114 -20.76 41.20 -19.15
C ASN A 114 -19.94 42.38 -19.72
#